data_AF-A0A0N4Z4J6-F1
#
_entry.id   AF-A0A0N4Z4J6-F1
#
_cell.length_a   1.000
_cell.length_b   1.000
_cell.length_c   1.000
_cell.angle_alpha   90.00
_cell.angle_beta   90.00
_cell.angle_gamma   90.00
#
_symmetry.space_group_name_H-M   'P 1'
#
loop_
_entity.id
_entity.type
_entity.pdbx_description
1 polymer ?
#
loop_
_entity_poly.entity_id
_entity_poly.type
_entity_poly.pdbx_seq_one_letter_code
_entity_poly.pdbx_strand_id
1 'polypeptide(L)'
;MNCKLILFVLSLFGQYRISNSCAANGICATPQLCYPQYGYAQPSCGTCARAYSCGSYGCYRTRARGALSFEPDSIRSRQKPMLRAIDNSKLRDRAILKDRLKEIKGEEISAETVISDGNEDLVGMENDGMAKISPTIARLNNPRSLSEPINPNTAFLSCCMDRKLPDACLEKCNFGRYNKNTLTEMYFKRDGCPIAALSELQFCAARGKDHRACCIRNGVTTTLAGDKCLLFCDQTPGKVTPLDMSYISCFDRFENMKSCFWHDLSRFYTK
;
A
#
# COMPACT_ATOMS: atom_id res chain seq x y z
N MET A 1 78.19 15.35 5.57
CA MET A 1 76.87 15.93 5.90
C MET A 1 76.27 16.43 4.60
N ASN A 2 75.40 15.63 3.98
CA ASN A 2 75.03 15.81 2.57
C ASN A 2 73.74 16.62 2.48
N CYS A 3 73.88 17.94 2.32
CA CYS A 3 72.78 18.90 2.16
C CYS A 3 71.76 18.48 1.07
N LYS A 4 72.20 17.73 0.05
CA LYS A 4 71.34 17.16 -0.99
C LYS A 4 70.30 16.15 -0.47
N LEU A 5 70.63 15.39 0.57
CA LEU A 5 69.70 14.39 1.14
C LEU A 5 68.59 15.07 1.97
N ILE A 6 68.91 16.17 2.65
CA ILE A 6 67.94 16.94 3.45
C ILE A 6 66.95 17.67 2.53
N LEU A 7 67.42 18.23 1.40
CA LEU A 7 66.55 18.86 0.40
C LEU A 7 65.60 17.86 -0.27
N PHE A 8 66.05 16.61 -0.50
CA PHE A 8 65.19 15.57 -1.10
C PHE A 8 64.08 15.13 -0.14
N VAL A 9 64.40 14.99 1.16
CA VAL A 9 63.42 14.67 2.19
C VAL A 9 62.42 15.82 2.39
N LEU A 10 62.86 17.08 2.42
CA LEU A 10 61.96 18.23 2.53
C LEU A 10 61.04 18.40 1.30
N SER A 11 61.50 18.06 0.09
CA SER A 11 60.67 18.05 -1.12
C SER A 11 59.56 16.98 -1.07
N LEU A 12 59.90 15.76 -0.62
CA LEU A 12 58.92 14.67 -0.45
C LEU A 12 57.89 14.96 0.64
N PHE A 13 58.29 15.58 1.76
CA PHE A 13 57.35 15.99 2.81
C PHE A 13 56.57 17.27 2.48
N GLY A 14 57.13 18.18 1.67
CA GLY A 14 56.48 19.41 1.21
C GLY A 14 55.35 19.17 0.22
N GLN A 15 55.49 18.17 -0.66
CA GLN A 15 54.42 17.76 -1.58
C GLN A 15 53.34 16.89 -0.91
N TYR A 16 53.64 16.29 0.26
CA TYR A 16 52.65 15.52 1.03
C TYR A 16 51.65 16.40 1.82
N ARG A 17 51.97 17.69 2.04
CA ARG A 17 51.13 18.63 2.80
C ARG A 17 50.20 19.49 1.95
N ILE A 18 50.26 19.41 0.62
CA ILE A 18 49.36 20.17 -0.28
C ILE A 18 48.20 19.29 -0.81
N SER A 19 48.26 17.97 -0.63
CA SER A 19 47.18 17.06 -1.07
C SER A 19 46.15 16.71 0.01
N ASN A 20 46.26 17.27 1.22
CA ASN A 20 45.31 16.99 2.33
C ASN A 20 44.24 18.06 2.57
N SER A 21 44.01 18.98 1.62
CA SER A 21 42.89 19.93 1.70
C SER A 21 41.67 19.55 0.84
N CYS A 22 41.68 18.41 0.15
CA CYS A 22 40.53 17.93 -0.64
C CYS A 22 40.14 16.48 -0.34
N ALA A 23 40.50 15.96 0.83
CA ALA A 23 40.12 14.62 1.28
C ALA A 23 39.51 14.68 2.67
N ALA A 24 38.25 15.14 2.75
CA ALA A 24 37.21 14.69 3.69
C ALA A 24 36.08 15.74 3.78
N ASN A 25 34.90 15.34 3.32
CA ASN A 25 33.60 15.93 3.64
C ASN A 25 33.31 17.33 3.05
N GLY A 26 32.67 17.33 1.86
CA GLY A 26 31.99 18.51 1.32
C GLY A 26 30.77 18.90 2.15
N ILE A 27 30.97 19.68 3.21
CA ILE A 27 29.91 20.39 3.93
C ILE A 27 30.43 21.78 4.32
N CYS A 28 29.93 22.81 3.65
CA CYS A 28 29.99 24.18 4.18
C CYS A 28 29.06 24.26 5.39
N ALA A 29 29.61 24.60 6.55
CA ALA A 29 28.84 24.79 7.77
C ALA A 29 27.93 26.03 7.64
N THR A 30 26.62 25.82 7.50
CA THR A 30 25.61 26.76 8.00
C THR A 30 24.90 26.12 9.19
N PRO A 31 24.75 26.82 10.31
CA PRO A 31 24.21 26.25 11.53
C PRO A 31 22.70 26.48 11.55
N GLN A 32 21.90 25.45 11.27
CA GLN A 32 20.60 25.23 11.90
C GLN A 32 19.99 23.90 11.41
N LEU A 33 19.84 22.99 12.38
CA LEU A 33 18.95 21.82 12.43
C LEU A 33 19.49 20.48 11.88
N CYS A 34 19.91 19.66 12.83
CA CYS A 34 20.23 18.24 12.76
C CYS A 34 19.01 17.37 12.41
N TYR A 35 19.22 16.35 11.57
CA TYR A 35 18.92 14.92 11.76
C TYR A 35 19.26 14.20 10.44
N PRO A 36 19.96 13.05 10.42
CA PRO A 36 20.06 12.26 9.20
C PRO A 36 18.70 11.64 8.93
N GLN A 37 17.87 12.34 8.16
CA GLN A 37 16.69 11.76 7.57
C GLN A 37 17.19 10.72 6.56
N TYR A 38 16.89 9.44 6.80
CA TYR A 38 16.89 8.41 5.77
C TYR A 38 15.78 8.65 4.73
N GLY A 39 15.52 9.91 4.40
CA GLY A 39 14.56 10.35 3.42
C GLY A 39 15.28 10.51 2.09
N TYR A 40 14.83 9.77 1.08
CA TYR A 40 15.15 10.08 -0.30
C TYR A 40 14.95 11.57 -0.54
N ALA A 41 15.94 12.24 -1.13
CA ALA A 41 15.86 13.66 -1.45
C ALA A 41 14.53 13.92 -2.18
N GLN A 42 13.67 14.73 -1.58
CA GLN A 42 12.38 15.07 -2.17
C GLN A 42 12.66 15.76 -3.52
N PRO A 43 12.12 15.26 -4.63
CA PRO A 43 12.33 15.89 -5.93
C PRO A 43 11.75 17.31 -5.88
N SER A 44 12.57 18.30 -6.26
CA SER A 44 12.12 19.69 -6.39
C SER A 44 11.12 19.77 -7.53
N CYS A 45 9.83 19.83 -7.20
CA CYS A 45 8.79 20.07 -8.21
C CYS A 45 8.88 21.52 -8.70
N GLY A 46 9.56 21.73 -9.82
CA GLY A 46 9.60 23.02 -10.51
C GLY A 46 8.23 23.38 -11.10
N THR A 47 7.88 22.74 -12.23
CA THR A 47 6.62 22.98 -12.95
C THR A 47 6.00 21.66 -13.43
N CYS A 48 5.00 21.14 -12.70
CA CYS A 48 4.22 20.00 -13.18
C CYS A 48 3.27 20.45 -14.31
N ALA A 49 3.06 19.58 -15.31
CA ALA A 49 2.14 19.85 -16.41
C ALA A 49 0.69 20.01 -15.92
N ARG A 50 -0.18 20.61 -16.75
CA ARG A 50 -1.61 20.72 -16.46
C ARG A 50 -2.20 19.32 -16.23
N ALA A 51 -3.04 19.18 -15.20
CA ALA A 51 -3.57 17.90 -14.68
C ALA A 51 -2.59 17.02 -13.88
N TYR A 52 -1.39 17.53 -13.55
CA TYR A 52 -0.47 16.90 -12.60
C TYR A 52 -0.29 17.78 -11.36
N SER A 53 0.07 17.15 -10.24
CA SER A 53 0.36 17.83 -8.97
C SER A 53 1.62 17.25 -8.34
N CYS A 54 2.25 18.01 -7.44
CA CYS A 54 3.47 17.59 -6.77
C CYS A 54 3.19 16.64 -5.59
N GLY A 55 3.93 15.53 -5.51
CA GLY A 55 3.92 14.58 -4.41
C GLY A 55 5.32 14.11 -4.03
N SER A 56 5.41 13.11 -3.14
CA SER A 56 6.68 12.68 -2.53
C SER A 56 7.72 12.12 -3.51
N TYR A 57 7.27 11.67 -4.69
CA TYR A 57 8.11 11.08 -5.74
C TYR A 57 8.14 11.94 -7.01
N GLY A 58 7.65 13.19 -6.95
CA GLY A 58 7.62 14.12 -8.08
C GLY A 58 6.20 14.42 -8.54
N CYS A 59 6.03 14.72 -9.83
CA CYS A 59 4.73 15.00 -10.41
C CYS A 59 3.92 13.70 -10.57
N TYR A 60 2.68 13.71 -10.06
CA TYR A 60 1.73 12.62 -10.24
C TYR A 60 0.45 13.13 -10.90
N ARG A 61 -0.24 12.25 -11.62
CA ARG A 61 -1.47 12.61 -12.32
C ARG A 61 -2.62 12.81 -11.34
N THR A 62 -3.32 13.94 -11.46
CA THR A 62 -4.53 14.20 -10.67
C THR A 62 -5.71 13.44 -11.26
N ARG A 63 -6.48 12.77 -10.39
CA ARG A 63 -7.76 12.17 -10.77
C ARG A 63 -8.77 13.29 -11.01
N ALA A 64 -9.54 13.21 -12.09
CA ALA A 64 -10.65 14.13 -12.31
C ALA A 64 -11.63 14.02 -11.13
N ARG A 65 -12.04 15.16 -10.54
CA ARG A 65 -12.86 15.22 -9.32
C ARG A 65 -14.18 14.44 -9.43
N GLY A 66 -14.69 14.19 -10.64
CA GLY A 66 -15.91 13.42 -10.90
C GLY A 66 -15.75 11.89 -11.03
N ALA A 67 -14.53 11.36 -11.15
CA ALA A 67 -14.31 9.94 -11.42
C ALA A 67 -14.65 9.00 -10.23
N LEU A 68 -14.79 9.56 -9.03
CA LEU A 68 -15.23 8.87 -7.81
C LEU A 68 -16.62 9.35 -7.34
N SER A 69 -17.18 10.37 -8.01
CA SER A 69 -18.54 10.88 -7.72
C SER A 69 -19.60 10.21 -8.60
N PHE A 70 -19.18 9.42 -9.59
CA PHE A 70 -20.08 8.54 -10.32
C PHE A 70 -20.29 7.26 -9.50
N GLU A 71 -21.03 7.41 -8.40
CA GLU A 71 -21.85 6.31 -7.91
C GLU A 71 -23.04 6.25 -8.90
N PRO A 72 -23.25 5.17 -9.68
CA PRO A 72 -24.54 5.01 -10.32
C PRO A 72 -25.56 4.94 -9.18
N ASP A 73 -26.29 6.02 -8.94
CA ASP A 73 -27.40 6.08 -7.99
C ASP A 73 -28.37 4.94 -8.34
N SER A 74 -28.22 3.78 -7.71
CA SER A 74 -29.21 2.70 -7.80
C SER A 74 -30.51 3.07 -7.05
N ILE A 75 -30.57 4.26 -6.44
CA ILE A 75 -31.68 4.74 -5.62
C ILE A 75 -32.24 6.10 -6.09
N ARG A 76 -31.97 6.51 -7.33
CA ARG A 76 -32.70 7.63 -7.94
C ARG A 76 -33.19 7.38 -9.37
N SER A 77 -33.64 6.15 -9.65
CA SER A 77 -34.54 5.95 -10.79
C SER A 77 -35.98 6.19 -10.34
N ARG A 78 -36.54 7.32 -10.78
CA ARG A 78 -37.95 7.71 -10.62
C ARG A 78 -38.92 6.80 -11.37
N GLN A 79 -38.50 5.61 -11.82
CA GLN A 79 -39.27 4.77 -12.71
C GLN A 79 -38.86 3.31 -12.54
N LYS A 80 -39.62 2.56 -11.71
CA LYS A 80 -39.88 1.10 -11.81
C LYS A 80 -40.82 0.65 -10.67
N PRO A 81 -42.15 0.71 -10.85
CA PRO A 81 -43.11 0.23 -9.85
C PRO A 81 -43.07 -1.29 -9.59
N MET A 82 -42.44 -2.08 -10.47
CA MET A 82 -42.38 -3.55 -10.29
C MET A 82 -41.36 -4.05 -9.26
N LEU A 83 -40.29 -3.31 -8.94
CA LEU A 83 -39.26 -3.80 -7.99
C LEU A 83 -39.74 -3.75 -6.53
N ARG A 84 -40.64 -2.81 -6.20
CA ARG A 84 -41.27 -2.74 -4.88
C ARG A 84 -42.16 -3.94 -4.57
N ALA A 85 -42.74 -4.58 -5.58
CA ALA A 85 -43.55 -5.77 -5.38
C ALA A 85 -42.70 -6.98 -4.93
N ILE A 86 -41.47 -7.08 -5.43
CA ILE A 86 -40.54 -8.18 -5.14
C ILE A 86 -39.90 -8.03 -3.75
N ASP A 87 -39.56 -6.81 -3.32
CA ASP A 87 -39.07 -6.57 -1.96
C ASP A 87 -40.19 -6.75 -0.91
N ASN A 88 -41.41 -6.32 -1.23
CA ASN A 88 -42.56 -6.53 -0.37
C ASN A 88 -42.92 -8.02 -0.25
N SER A 89 -42.75 -8.80 -1.34
CA SER A 89 -42.95 -10.25 -1.28
C SER A 89 -41.87 -10.93 -0.45
N LYS A 90 -40.59 -10.59 -0.63
CA LYS A 90 -39.48 -11.12 0.19
C LYS A 90 -39.59 -10.76 1.67
N LEU A 91 -40.03 -9.54 2.00
CA LEU A 91 -40.27 -9.12 3.38
C LEU A 91 -41.46 -9.87 4.01
N ARG A 92 -42.53 -10.13 3.24
CA ARG A 92 -43.65 -10.98 3.66
C ARG A 92 -43.21 -12.43 3.88
N ASP A 93 -42.44 -12.99 2.96
CA ASP A 93 -41.98 -14.38 3.05
C ASP A 93 -41.07 -14.57 4.27
N ARG A 94 -40.22 -13.58 4.59
CA ARG A 94 -39.37 -13.58 5.79
C ARG A 94 -40.17 -13.42 7.09
N ALA A 95 -41.28 -12.69 7.08
CA ALA A 95 -42.19 -12.59 8.24
C ALA A 95 -42.94 -13.90 8.47
N ILE A 96 -43.48 -14.51 7.41
CA ILE A 96 -44.17 -15.81 7.46
C ILE A 96 -43.23 -16.92 7.95
N LEU A 97 -41.96 -16.91 7.51
CA LEU A 97 -40.96 -17.90 7.97
C LEU A 97 -40.63 -17.71 9.45
N LYS A 98 -40.53 -16.46 9.92
CA LYS A 98 -40.28 -16.12 11.33
C LYS A 98 -41.44 -16.53 12.23
N ASP A 99 -42.68 -16.31 11.79
CA ASP A 99 -43.86 -16.67 12.57
C ASP A 99 -44.02 -18.19 12.65
N ARG A 100 -43.78 -18.92 11.55
CA ARG A 100 -43.74 -20.41 11.57
C ARG A 100 -42.61 -20.95 12.46
N LEU A 101 -41.45 -20.29 12.48
CA LEU A 101 -40.33 -20.67 13.36
C LEU A 101 -40.62 -20.40 14.85
N LYS A 102 -41.44 -19.40 15.17
CA LYS A 102 -41.92 -19.14 16.54
C LYS A 102 -42.96 -20.16 16.96
N GLU A 103 -43.85 -20.55 16.05
CA GLU A 103 -44.89 -21.56 16.29
C GLU A 103 -44.30 -22.96 16.52
N ILE A 104 -43.21 -23.31 15.82
CA ILE A 104 -42.48 -24.58 16.02
C ILE A 104 -41.69 -24.62 17.34
N LYS A 105 -41.35 -23.46 17.91
CA LYS A 105 -40.49 -23.38 19.11
C LYS A 105 -41.22 -23.31 20.44
N GLY A 106 -42.55 -23.33 20.45
CA GLY A 106 -43.40 -23.52 21.64
C GLY A 106 -42.78 -23.10 22.98
N GLU A 107 -42.69 -21.80 23.25
CA GLU A 107 -42.36 -21.31 24.59
C GLU A 107 -42.86 -19.88 24.82
N GLU A 108 -43.48 -19.70 25.98
CA GLU A 108 -44.26 -18.55 26.41
C GLU A 108 -43.45 -17.27 26.59
N ILE A 109 -44.15 -16.15 26.45
CA ILE A 109 -43.70 -14.81 26.80
C ILE A 109 -43.79 -14.67 28.33
N SER A 110 -42.67 -14.43 29.00
CA SER A 110 -42.63 -13.45 30.11
C SER A 110 -41.25 -12.81 30.20
N ALA A 111 -41.27 -11.48 30.26
CA ALA A 111 -40.12 -10.66 30.55
C ALA A 111 -39.71 -10.86 32.01
N GLU A 112 -38.43 -11.08 32.27
CA GLU A 112 -37.53 -10.15 32.97
C GLU A 112 -36.25 -10.89 33.39
N THR A 113 -35.15 -10.61 32.70
CA THR A 113 -33.74 -10.58 33.14
C THR A 113 -32.96 -10.39 31.84
N VAL A 114 -32.44 -9.21 31.48
CA VAL A 114 -31.51 -8.36 32.22
C VAL A 114 -31.72 -6.91 31.74
N ILE A 115 -31.85 -5.99 32.70
CA ILE A 115 -31.99 -4.55 32.50
C ILE A 115 -30.60 -3.93 32.24
N SER A 116 -30.58 -3.02 31.26
CA SER A 116 -29.77 -1.79 31.19
C SER A 116 -28.28 -1.87 30.86
N ASP A 117 -28.01 -1.35 29.66
CA ASP A 117 -27.10 -0.23 29.39
C ASP A 117 -25.59 -0.52 29.28
N GLY A 118 -24.97 0.19 28.33
CA GLY A 118 -23.54 0.14 28.09
C GLY A 118 -23.14 -0.59 26.81
N ASN A 119 -22.87 0.22 25.78
CA ASN A 119 -21.83 -0.02 24.79
C ASN A 119 -22.00 -1.30 23.94
N GLU A 120 -22.65 -1.18 22.76
CA GLU A 120 -22.19 -2.01 21.65
C GLU A 120 -20.80 -1.51 21.29
N ASP A 121 -19.82 -2.15 21.93
CA ASP A 121 -18.40 -1.95 21.81
C ASP A 121 -18.01 -1.62 20.38
N LEU A 122 -17.47 -0.42 20.24
CA LEU A 122 -16.29 -0.04 19.46
C LEU A 122 -15.54 -1.22 18.83
N VAL A 123 -16.10 -1.86 17.80
CA VAL A 123 -15.30 -2.57 16.81
C VAL A 123 -15.01 -1.58 15.69
N GLY A 124 -14.08 -0.67 16.03
CA GLY A 124 -13.18 -0.02 15.11
C GLY A 124 -13.75 1.15 14.31
N MET A 125 -13.65 2.34 14.89
CA MET A 125 -13.20 3.53 14.15
C MET A 125 -11.75 3.37 13.64
N GLU A 126 -11.32 2.17 13.24
CA GLU A 126 -10.05 1.91 12.57
C GLU A 126 -10.11 2.27 11.07
N ASN A 127 -11.31 2.54 10.55
CA ASN A 127 -11.50 2.94 9.16
C ASN A 127 -11.08 4.39 8.87
N ASP A 128 -10.98 5.27 9.88
CA ASP A 128 -10.53 6.66 9.65
C ASP A 128 -9.03 6.69 9.27
N GLY A 129 -8.22 5.86 9.94
CA GLY A 129 -6.80 5.72 9.63
C GLY A 129 -6.58 5.21 8.20
N MET A 130 -7.26 4.13 7.82
CA MET A 130 -7.11 3.55 6.48
C MET A 130 -7.67 4.48 5.39
N ALA A 131 -8.80 5.15 5.63
CA ALA A 131 -9.38 6.09 4.66
C ALA A 131 -8.45 7.29 4.37
N LYS A 132 -7.69 7.74 5.37
CA LYS A 132 -6.64 8.77 5.19
C LYS A 132 -5.45 8.26 4.38
N ILE A 133 -5.07 7.00 4.53
CA ILE A 133 -3.94 6.37 3.83
C ILE A 133 -4.29 6.02 2.38
N SER A 134 -5.45 5.40 2.16
CA SER A 134 -6.05 5.15 0.85
C SER A 134 -7.57 4.91 0.98
N PRO A 135 -8.41 5.79 0.44
CA PRO A 135 -9.85 5.58 0.43
C PRO A 135 -10.26 4.34 -0.37
N THR A 136 -9.53 4.00 -1.45
CA THR A 136 -9.76 2.74 -2.18
C THR A 136 -9.62 1.54 -1.27
N ILE A 137 -8.51 1.42 -0.51
CA ILE A 137 -8.30 0.27 0.38
C ILE A 137 -9.35 0.22 1.49
N ALA A 138 -9.72 1.37 2.08
CA ALA A 138 -10.78 1.44 3.08
C ALA A 138 -12.11 0.90 2.55
N ARG A 139 -12.50 1.25 1.31
CA ARG A 139 -13.69 0.68 0.65
C ARG A 139 -13.54 -0.82 0.44
N LEU A 140 -12.43 -1.27 -0.15
CA LEU A 140 -12.19 -2.70 -0.42
C LEU A 140 -12.26 -3.56 0.85
N ASN A 141 -11.80 -3.04 1.98
CA ASN A 141 -11.81 -3.75 3.25
C ASN A 141 -13.18 -3.76 3.93
N ASN A 142 -14.12 -2.91 3.49
CA ASN A 142 -15.49 -2.91 4.00
C ASN A 142 -16.37 -3.95 3.27
N PRO A 143 -16.78 -5.04 3.93
CA PRO A 143 -17.58 -6.10 3.31
C PRO A 143 -18.96 -5.63 2.86
N ARG A 144 -19.48 -4.51 3.39
CA ARG A 144 -20.77 -3.94 2.98
C ARG A 144 -20.71 -3.14 1.69
N SER A 145 -19.52 -2.72 1.24
CA SER A 145 -19.38 -1.86 0.06
C SER A 145 -19.19 -2.63 -1.25
N LEU A 146 -19.02 -3.96 -1.17
CA LEU A 146 -18.70 -4.80 -2.32
C LEU A 146 -19.97 -5.46 -2.87
N SER A 147 -20.74 -4.71 -3.63
CA SER A 147 -21.92 -5.23 -4.36
C SER A 147 -21.56 -5.90 -5.69
N GLU A 148 -20.36 -5.68 -6.20
CA GLU A 148 -19.93 -6.15 -7.52
C GLU A 148 -18.52 -6.77 -7.49
N PRO A 149 -18.22 -7.72 -8.41
CA PRO A 149 -16.89 -8.28 -8.58
C PRO A 149 -15.85 -7.21 -8.95
N ILE A 150 -14.74 -7.15 -8.22
CA ILE A 150 -13.73 -6.08 -8.36
C ILE A 150 -12.51 -6.55 -9.11
N ASN A 151 -12.19 -5.93 -10.26
CA ASN A 151 -10.96 -6.23 -10.97
C ASN A 151 -9.71 -5.91 -10.13
N PRO A 152 -8.83 -6.89 -9.84
CA PRO A 152 -7.72 -6.65 -8.91
C PRO A 152 -6.70 -5.67 -9.47
N ASN A 153 -6.52 -5.62 -10.79
CA ASN A 153 -5.65 -4.62 -11.42
C ASN A 153 -6.26 -3.21 -11.30
N THR A 154 -7.57 -3.07 -11.47
CA THR A 154 -8.25 -1.78 -11.29
C THR A 154 -8.20 -1.30 -9.84
N ALA A 155 -8.37 -2.22 -8.88
CA ALA A 155 -8.22 -1.94 -7.45
C ALA A 155 -6.78 -1.53 -7.10
N PHE A 156 -5.80 -2.28 -7.58
CA PHE A 156 -4.39 -1.99 -7.38
C PHE A 156 -4.00 -0.62 -7.94
N LEU A 157 -4.34 -0.34 -9.19
CA LEU A 157 -4.11 0.96 -9.84
C LEU A 157 -4.81 2.11 -9.10
N SER A 158 -6.05 1.90 -8.64
CA SER A 158 -6.79 2.93 -7.89
C SER A 158 -6.11 3.28 -6.57
N CYS A 159 -5.58 2.29 -5.85
CA CYS A 159 -4.77 2.56 -4.66
C CYS A 159 -3.50 3.34 -5.00
N CYS A 160 -2.78 2.97 -6.07
CA CYS A 160 -1.57 3.70 -6.47
C CYS A 160 -1.84 5.17 -6.79
N MET A 161 -2.98 5.46 -7.42
CA MET A 161 -3.44 6.82 -7.70
C MET A 161 -3.75 7.59 -6.41
N ASP A 162 -4.44 6.95 -5.46
CA ASP A 162 -4.72 7.56 -4.15
C ASP A 162 -3.43 7.91 -3.40
N ARG A 163 -2.40 7.06 -3.55
CA ARG A 163 -1.06 7.25 -2.98
C ARG A 163 -0.16 8.15 -3.82
N LYS A 164 -0.68 8.75 -4.89
CA LYS A 164 -0.02 9.81 -5.66
C LYS A 164 1.31 9.38 -6.26
N LEU A 165 1.38 8.14 -6.74
CA LEU A 165 2.56 7.62 -7.41
C LEU A 165 2.72 8.25 -8.81
N PRO A 166 3.96 8.45 -9.28
CA PRO A 166 4.22 9.00 -10.61
C PRO A 166 3.86 7.98 -11.70
N ASP A 167 3.63 8.45 -12.92
CA ASP A 167 3.14 7.63 -14.04
C ASP A 167 4.01 6.40 -14.33
N ALA A 168 5.34 6.54 -14.22
CA ALA A 168 6.27 5.41 -14.36
C ALA A 168 5.97 4.26 -13.37
N CYS A 169 5.50 4.58 -12.16
CA CYS A 169 5.07 3.59 -11.18
C CYS A 169 3.63 3.09 -11.44
N LEU A 170 2.75 3.95 -11.95
CA LEU A 170 1.37 3.58 -12.27
C LEU A 170 1.29 2.48 -13.33
N GLU A 171 2.22 2.46 -14.29
CA GLU A 171 2.36 1.35 -15.25
C GLU A 171 2.66 0.00 -14.59
N LYS A 172 3.24 0.02 -13.39
CA LYS A 172 3.56 -1.19 -12.60
C LYS A 172 2.43 -1.59 -11.67
N CYS A 173 1.39 -0.77 -11.50
CA CYS A 173 0.22 -1.08 -10.67
C CYS A 173 -0.76 -2.04 -11.34
N ASN A 174 -0.22 -3.15 -11.83
CA ASN A 174 -0.89 -4.23 -12.50
C ASN A 174 -0.16 -5.53 -12.15
N PHE A 175 -0.87 -6.55 -11.70
CA PHE A 175 -0.28 -7.81 -11.23
C PHE A 175 0.51 -8.57 -12.32
N GLY A 176 0.28 -8.31 -13.60
CA GLY A 176 1.09 -8.87 -14.70
C GLY A 176 2.40 -8.12 -14.93
N ARG A 177 2.43 -6.80 -14.70
CA ARG A 177 3.65 -5.96 -14.83
C ARG A 177 4.46 -5.91 -13.55
N TYR A 178 3.78 -6.01 -12.41
CA TYR A 178 4.40 -6.11 -11.09
C TYR A 178 5.02 -7.50 -10.94
N ASN A 179 6.26 -7.67 -11.37
CA ASN A 179 6.97 -8.94 -11.40
C ASN A 179 8.44 -8.79 -10.96
N LYS A 180 9.13 -9.92 -10.79
CA LYS A 180 10.54 -9.96 -10.34
C LYS A 180 11.44 -9.06 -11.19
N ASN A 181 11.29 -9.08 -12.51
CA ASN A 181 12.15 -8.33 -13.43
C ASN A 181 11.99 -6.83 -13.22
N THR A 182 10.74 -6.35 -13.14
CA THR A 182 10.43 -4.95 -12.84
C THR A 182 11.02 -4.52 -11.51
N LEU A 183 10.88 -5.33 -10.46
CA LEU A 183 11.47 -5.02 -9.15
C LEU A 183 13.00 -4.95 -9.21
N THR A 184 13.62 -5.84 -9.97
CA THR A 184 15.07 -5.88 -10.17
C THR A 184 15.54 -4.63 -10.93
N GLU A 185 14.80 -4.19 -11.94
CA GLU A 185 15.10 -2.96 -12.70
C GLU A 185 14.93 -1.70 -11.85
N MET A 186 13.85 -1.61 -11.06
CA MET A 186 13.65 -0.54 -10.07
C MET A 186 14.80 -0.50 -9.06
N TYR A 187 15.24 -1.66 -8.60
CA TYR A 187 16.33 -1.81 -7.63
C TYR A 187 17.66 -1.24 -8.17
N PHE A 188 18.01 -1.63 -9.39
CA PHE A 188 19.22 -1.15 -10.07
C PHE A 188 19.04 0.24 -10.70
N LYS A 189 17.94 0.95 -10.39
CA LYS A 189 17.63 2.29 -10.92
C LYS A 189 17.63 2.37 -12.45
N ARG A 190 17.26 1.26 -13.10
CA ARG A 190 17.07 1.16 -14.55
C ARG A 190 15.63 1.42 -14.97
N ASP A 191 14.69 1.35 -14.03
CA ASP A 191 13.30 1.70 -14.23
C ASP A 191 13.03 3.17 -13.85
N GLY A 192 12.06 3.80 -14.52
CA GLY A 192 11.64 5.18 -14.22
C GLY A 192 10.90 5.31 -12.88
N CYS A 193 10.38 4.21 -12.32
CA CYS A 193 9.82 4.17 -10.98
C CYS A 193 10.93 3.95 -9.94
N PRO A 194 11.13 4.88 -8.99
CA PRO A 194 12.18 4.73 -7.98
C PRO A 194 11.87 3.57 -7.02
N ILE A 195 12.92 2.86 -6.56
CA ILE A 195 12.78 1.78 -5.58
C ILE A 195 12.10 2.22 -4.26
N ALA A 196 12.20 3.51 -3.93
CA ALA A 196 11.51 4.11 -2.78
C ALA A 196 9.98 3.93 -2.84
N ALA A 197 9.40 3.90 -4.05
CA ALA A 197 7.97 3.69 -4.24
C ALA A 197 7.53 2.22 -4.09
N LEU A 198 8.48 1.28 -3.93
CA LEU A 198 8.19 -0.15 -3.81
C LEU A 198 7.32 -0.47 -2.59
N SER A 199 7.55 0.19 -1.46
CA SER A 199 6.69 0.02 -0.27
C SER A 199 5.23 0.38 -0.57
N GLU A 200 4.99 1.39 -1.39
CA GLU A 200 3.65 1.82 -1.80
C GLU A 200 3.01 0.86 -2.78
N LEU A 201 3.78 0.33 -3.73
CA LEU A 201 3.32 -0.71 -4.64
C LEU A 201 2.94 -1.98 -3.88
N GLN A 202 3.78 -2.43 -2.93
CA GLN A 202 3.48 -3.59 -2.09
C GLN A 202 2.23 -3.36 -1.23
N PHE A 203 2.16 -2.20 -0.56
CA PHE A 203 1.01 -1.82 0.26
C PHE A 203 -0.30 -1.88 -0.52
N CYS A 204 -0.30 -1.32 -1.73
CA CYS A 204 -1.47 -1.30 -2.59
C CYS A 204 -1.82 -2.69 -3.15
N ALA A 205 -0.83 -3.48 -3.55
CA ALA A 205 -1.08 -4.85 -4.01
C ALA A 205 -1.69 -5.72 -2.90
N ALA A 206 -1.17 -5.60 -1.68
CA ALA A 206 -1.60 -6.38 -0.51
C ALA A 206 -2.75 -5.75 0.29
N ARG A 207 -3.35 -4.65 -0.18
CA ARG A 207 -4.46 -3.94 0.49
C ARG A 207 -4.22 -3.54 1.94
N GLY A 208 -2.96 -3.28 2.29
CA GLY A 208 -2.59 -2.95 3.66
C GLY A 208 -2.84 -4.08 4.68
N LYS A 209 -2.87 -5.35 4.25
CA LYS A 209 -3.15 -6.52 5.11
C LYS A 209 -1.92 -7.39 5.33
N ASP A 210 -1.98 -8.21 6.37
CA ASP A 210 -1.03 -9.27 6.64
C ASP A 210 -1.36 -10.56 5.88
N HIS A 211 -0.47 -10.97 4.98
CA HIS A 211 -0.57 -12.21 4.19
C HIS A 211 0.46 -13.27 4.60
N ARG A 212 1.17 -13.11 5.73
CA ARG A 212 2.25 -14.02 6.15
C ARG A 212 1.82 -15.49 6.14
N ALA A 213 0.63 -15.80 6.63
CA ALA A 213 0.11 -17.17 6.63
C ALA A 213 0.03 -17.77 5.21
N CYS A 214 -0.39 -17.00 4.21
CA CYS A 214 -0.40 -17.45 2.82
C CYS A 214 1.03 -17.57 2.26
N CYS A 215 1.88 -16.60 2.54
CA CYS A 215 3.27 -16.60 2.07
C CYS A 215 4.09 -17.78 2.59
N ILE A 216 3.93 -18.14 3.87
CA ILE A 216 4.58 -19.31 4.47
C ILE A 216 4.17 -20.57 3.72
N ARG A 217 2.87 -20.77 3.49
CA ARG A 217 2.35 -21.94 2.75
C ARG A 217 2.81 -21.97 1.30
N ASN A 218 3.04 -20.81 0.68
CA ASN A 218 3.55 -20.70 -0.69
C ASN A 218 5.09 -20.64 -0.76
N GLY A 219 5.79 -21.02 0.31
CA GLY A 219 7.24 -21.22 0.29
C GLY A 219 8.06 -19.93 0.15
N VAL A 220 7.52 -18.78 0.55
CA VAL A 220 8.27 -17.51 0.55
C VAL A 220 9.49 -17.56 1.47
N THR A 221 9.42 -18.36 2.53
CA THR A 221 10.51 -18.58 3.50
C THR A 221 11.59 -19.54 3.00
N THR A 222 11.44 -20.12 1.80
CA THR A 222 12.43 -21.07 1.23
C THR A 222 13.61 -20.39 0.54
N THR A 223 13.68 -19.07 0.56
CA THR A 223 14.81 -18.31 0.01
C THR A 223 16.01 -18.31 0.96
N LEU A 224 17.16 -17.84 0.47
CA LEU A 224 18.35 -17.67 1.30
C LEU A 224 18.12 -16.74 2.51
N ALA A 225 17.21 -15.77 2.39
CA ALA A 225 16.87 -14.84 3.47
C ALA A 225 15.82 -15.38 4.46
N GLY A 226 15.25 -16.56 4.21
CA GLY A 226 14.33 -17.23 5.12
C GLY A 226 13.10 -16.39 5.46
N ASP A 227 12.79 -16.32 6.77
CA ASP A 227 11.64 -15.60 7.31
C ASP A 227 11.72 -14.08 7.11
N LYS A 228 12.89 -13.51 6.80
CA LYS A 228 13.01 -12.09 6.49
C LYS A 228 12.12 -11.68 5.32
N CYS A 229 11.83 -12.59 4.39
CA CYS A 229 10.98 -12.32 3.25
C CYS A 229 9.50 -12.15 3.62
N LEU A 230 9.08 -12.61 4.81
CA LEU A 230 7.72 -12.39 5.31
C LEU A 230 7.41 -10.93 5.58
N LEU A 231 8.44 -10.08 5.67
CA LEU A 231 8.29 -8.64 5.74
C LEU A 231 7.55 -8.07 4.51
N PHE A 232 7.74 -8.65 3.32
CA PHE A 232 7.00 -8.24 2.12
C PHE A 232 5.54 -8.70 2.15
N CYS A 233 5.21 -9.69 2.97
CA CYS A 233 3.86 -10.23 3.07
C CYS A 233 3.00 -9.49 4.09
N ASP A 234 3.63 -8.82 5.06
CA ASP A 234 2.95 -7.99 6.04
C ASP A 234 2.99 -6.52 5.59
N GLN A 235 1.89 -6.08 4.98
CA GLN A 235 1.74 -4.70 4.52
C GLN A 235 0.85 -3.88 5.45
N THR A 236 0.72 -4.27 6.73
CA THR A 236 -0.05 -3.48 7.69
C THR A 236 0.52 -2.05 7.83
N PRO A 237 -0.33 -1.01 7.86
CA PRO A 237 0.12 0.37 8.04
C PRO A 237 1.05 0.53 9.25
N GLY A 238 2.02 1.44 9.13
CA GLY A 238 2.95 1.77 10.22
C GLY A 238 4.23 0.92 10.25
N LYS A 239 4.33 -0.13 9.44
CA LYS A 239 5.56 -0.91 9.25
C LYS A 239 6.31 -0.47 7.99
N VAL A 240 6.97 0.68 8.05
CA VAL A 240 7.86 1.10 6.96
C VAL A 240 9.20 0.41 7.17
N THR A 241 9.59 -0.44 6.23
CA THR A 241 10.92 -1.06 6.27
C THR A 241 11.81 -0.54 5.15
N PRO A 242 13.02 -0.07 5.49
CA PRO A 242 13.99 0.32 4.49
C PRO A 242 14.46 -0.94 3.77
N LEU A 243 14.21 -0.99 2.46
CA LEU A 243 14.63 -2.10 1.62
C LEU A 243 16.12 -1.94 1.28
N ASP A 244 16.96 -2.77 1.90
CA ASP A 244 18.40 -2.85 1.62
C ASP A 244 18.73 -4.01 0.65
N MET A 245 20.03 -4.23 0.39
CA MET A 245 20.51 -5.31 -0.50
C MET A 245 20.23 -6.72 0.05
N SER A 246 19.97 -6.88 1.35
CA SER A 246 19.77 -8.20 1.98
C SER A 246 18.44 -8.86 1.57
N TYR A 247 17.51 -8.07 1.03
CA TYR A 247 16.19 -8.53 0.61
C TYR A 247 16.12 -8.97 -0.86
N ILE A 248 17.19 -8.86 -1.64
CA ILE A 248 17.18 -9.22 -3.07
C ILE A 248 16.80 -10.69 -3.28
N SER A 249 17.27 -11.60 -2.43
CA SER A 249 16.91 -13.02 -2.53
C SER A 249 15.43 -13.29 -2.29
N CYS A 250 14.71 -12.37 -1.63
CA CYS A 250 13.27 -12.49 -1.47
C CYS A 250 12.52 -12.33 -2.81
N PHE A 251 13.12 -11.64 -3.79
CA PHE A 251 12.49 -11.45 -5.10
C PHE A 251 12.41 -12.74 -5.93
N ASP A 252 13.19 -13.78 -5.58
CA ASP A 252 13.09 -15.10 -6.20
C ASP A 252 11.72 -15.76 -5.97
N ARG A 253 11.07 -15.45 -4.85
CA ARG A 253 9.72 -15.92 -4.51
C ARG A 253 8.65 -14.83 -4.65
N PHE A 254 8.96 -13.76 -5.38
CA PHE A 254 8.05 -12.64 -5.50
C PHE A 254 6.70 -13.01 -6.14
N GLU A 255 6.70 -13.88 -7.15
CA GLU A 255 5.46 -14.38 -7.77
C GLU A 255 4.58 -15.13 -6.76
N ASN A 256 5.19 -15.86 -5.82
CA ASN A 256 4.48 -16.58 -4.76
C ASN A 256 3.85 -15.61 -3.76
N MET A 257 4.56 -14.52 -3.40
CA MET A 257 4.01 -13.44 -2.58
C MET A 257 2.83 -12.78 -3.29
N LYS A 258 3.03 -12.39 -4.54
CA LYS A 258 2.04 -11.69 -5.37
C LYS A 258 0.77 -12.51 -5.58
N SER A 259 0.91 -13.82 -5.75
CA SER A 259 -0.23 -14.74 -5.87
C SER A 259 -1.15 -14.67 -4.64
N CYS A 260 -0.59 -14.60 -3.43
CA CYS A 260 -1.38 -14.43 -2.21
C CYS A 260 -2.22 -13.15 -2.22
N PHE A 261 -1.63 -12.05 -2.69
CA PHE A 261 -2.32 -10.76 -2.79
C PHE A 261 -3.45 -10.81 -3.82
N TRP A 262 -3.16 -11.35 -5.02
CA TRP A 262 -4.16 -11.48 -6.08
C TRP A 262 -5.36 -12.31 -5.63
N HIS A 263 -5.12 -13.45 -4.97
CA HIS A 263 -6.18 -14.34 -4.51
C HIS A 263 -7.06 -13.72 -3.41
N ASP A 264 -6.52 -12.88 -2.52
CA ASP A 264 -7.33 -12.14 -1.54
C ASP A 264 -8.31 -11.16 -2.22
N LEU A 265 -7.86 -10.49 -3.29
CA LEU A 265 -8.74 -9.63 -4.10
C LEU A 265 -9.75 -10.45 -4.91
N SER A 266 -9.34 -11.58 -5.48
CA SER A 266 -10.21 -12.35 -6.35
C SER A 266 -11.30 -13.14 -5.61
N ARG A 267 -11.18 -13.33 -4.29
CA ARG A 267 -12.19 -14.05 -3.48
C ARG A 267 -13.58 -13.40 -3.52
N PHE A 268 -13.65 -12.12 -3.89
CA PHE A 268 -14.90 -11.38 -4.06
C PHE A 268 -15.55 -11.58 -5.44
N TYR A 269 -14.91 -12.28 -6.38
CA TYR A 269 -15.50 -12.62 -7.68
C TYR A 269 -16.45 -13.81 -7.66
N THR A 270 -16.31 -14.71 -6.68
CA THR A 270 -16.91 -16.04 -6.70
C THR A 270 -18.00 -16.23 -5.64
N LYS A 271 -18.53 -15.14 -5.08
CA LYS A 271 -19.74 -15.15 -4.25
C LYS A 271 -20.93 -14.60 -5.00
#